data_AF-A0A4P9VIM6-F1
#
_entry.id   AF-A0A4P9VIM6-F1
#
_cell.length_a   1.000
_cell.length_b   1.000
_cell.length_c   1.000
_cell.angle_alpha   90.00
_cell.angle_beta   90.00
_cell.angle_gamma   90.00
#
_symmetry.space_group_name_H-M   'P 1'
#
loop_
_entity.id
_entity.type
_entity.pdbx_description
1 polymer ?
#
loop_
_entity_poly.entity_id
_entity_poly.type
_entity_poly.pdbx_seq_one_letter_code
_entity_poly.pdbx_strand_id
1 'polypeptide(L)'
;MSIYRSNPITLNNPEVSIAKGRGKVKLLKRLVLLFLIVILVLPYLLYWYGMSVWQSRPMPAHAILTQVEAENVWSAVGGVGAPNLKAVGPWQFVLYFGCSIAQLEGTNRKCEQKYAGFLPVILIIEHYQQQELIKLPAWQKAIVSSALVIWVTNNWTIDQVLASLVEVKPEYLPK
;
A
#
# COMPACT_ATOMS: atom_id res chain seq x y z
N MET A 1 -4.10 -81.43 10.95
CA MET A 1 -3.99 -80.66 12.20
C MET A 1 -3.97 -79.18 11.80
N SER A 2 -5.10 -78.47 11.92
CA SER A 2 -5.23 -77.08 11.46
C SER A 2 -5.21 -76.15 12.67
N ILE A 3 -4.21 -75.27 12.75
CA ILE A 3 -4.01 -74.35 13.87
C ILE A 3 -4.80 -73.08 13.57
N TYR A 4 -5.91 -72.88 14.27
CA TYR A 4 -6.64 -71.61 14.27
C TYR A 4 -5.79 -70.53 14.96
N ARG A 5 -5.28 -69.57 14.17
CA ARG A 5 -4.67 -68.33 14.70
C ARG A 5 -5.78 -67.33 14.97
N SER A 6 -6.08 -67.08 16.24
CA SER A 6 -6.94 -65.96 16.63
C SER A 6 -6.17 -64.65 16.43
N ASN A 7 -6.70 -63.76 15.58
CA ASN A 7 -6.17 -62.41 15.47
C ASN A 7 -6.53 -61.62 16.73
N PRO A 8 -5.57 -60.91 17.36
CA PRO A 8 -5.86 -60.08 18.52
C PRO A 8 -6.78 -58.94 18.12
N ILE A 9 -7.93 -58.84 18.80
CA ILE A 9 -8.83 -57.71 18.70
C ILE A 9 -8.10 -56.52 19.31
N THR A 10 -7.55 -55.64 18.46
CA THR A 10 -7.05 -54.35 18.90
C THR A 10 -8.25 -53.49 19.29
N LEU A 11 -8.51 -53.40 20.60
CA LEU A 11 -9.41 -52.40 21.17
C LEU A 11 -8.82 -51.02 20.86
N ASN A 12 -9.25 -50.44 19.74
CA ASN A 12 -9.01 -49.05 19.41
C ASN A 12 -9.64 -48.19 20.49
N ASN A 13 -8.84 -47.83 21.50
CA ASN A 13 -9.28 -47.07 22.65
C ASN A 13 -9.60 -45.63 22.21
N PRO A 14 -10.89 -45.24 22.12
CA PRO A 14 -11.31 -43.96 21.53
C PRO A 14 -10.81 -42.73 22.30
N GLU A 15 -10.42 -42.91 23.57
CA GLU A 15 -9.93 -41.83 24.43
C GLU A 15 -8.59 -41.23 23.95
N VAL A 16 -7.73 -42.04 23.32
CA VAL A 16 -6.43 -41.58 22.81
C VAL A 16 -6.60 -40.65 21.60
N SER A 17 -7.67 -40.82 20.81
CA SER A 17 -7.97 -39.99 19.64
C SER A 17 -8.36 -38.56 20.02
N ILE A 18 -9.11 -38.38 21.12
CA ILE A 18 -9.65 -37.08 21.55
C ILE A 18 -8.55 -36.17 22.13
N ALA A 19 -7.55 -36.73 22.82
CA ALA A 19 -6.45 -35.95 23.39
C ALA A 19 -5.53 -35.36 22.31
N LYS A 20 -5.29 -36.10 21.22
CA LYS A 20 -4.44 -35.66 20.08
C LYS A 20 -5.07 -34.50 19.28
N GLY A 21 -6.39 -34.40 19.26
CA GLY A 21 -7.12 -33.30 18.59
C GLY A 21 -6.98 -31.94 19.28
N ARG A 22 -6.96 -31.89 20.62
CA ARG A 22 -6.92 -30.62 21.39
C ARG A 22 -5.61 -29.85 21.21
N GLY A 23 -4.48 -30.53 21.06
CA GLY A 23 -3.17 -29.90 20.84
C GLY A 23 -3.09 -29.14 19.51
N LYS A 24 -3.65 -29.74 18.44
CA LYS A 24 -3.67 -29.15 17.09
C LYS A 24 -4.49 -27.86 17.02
N VAL A 25 -5.65 -27.82 17.69
CA VAL A 25 -6.51 -26.63 17.73
C VAL A 25 -5.81 -25.46 18.44
N LYS A 26 -5.07 -25.71 19.53
CA LYS A 26 -4.32 -24.66 20.24
C LYS A 26 -3.17 -24.11 19.38
N LEU A 27 -2.45 -24.97 18.67
CA LEU A 27 -1.37 -24.55 17.77
C LEU A 27 -1.92 -23.71 16.60
N LEU A 28 -2.98 -24.17 15.95
CA LEU A 28 -3.63 -23.45 14.85
C LEU A 28 -4.09 -22.05 15.29
N LYS A 29 -4.75 -21.94 16.46
CA LYS A 29 -5.16 -20.64 17.01
C LYS A 29 -3.99 -19.69 17.22
N ARG A 30 -2.85 -20.18 17.72
CA ARG A 30 -1.63 -19.37 17.90
C ARG A 30 -1.06 -18.91 16.56
N LEU A 31 -1.02 -19.79 15.55
CA LEU A 31 -0.54 -19.44 14.22
C LEU A 31 -1.45 -18.40 13.55
N VAL A 32 -2.77 -18.55 13.65
CA VAL A 32 -3.74 -17.58 13.13
C VAL A 32 -3.55 -16.23 13.82
N LEU A 33 -3.40 -16.21 15.15
CA LEU A 33 -3.17 -14.97 15.89
C LEU A 33 -1.86 -14.28 15.47
N LEU A 34 -0.76 -15.02 15.36
CA LEU A 34 0.52 -14.48 14.90
C LEU A 34 0.41 -13.92 13.48
N PHE A 35 -0.27 -14.64 12.59
CA PHE A 35 -0.51 -14.19 11.22
C PHE A 35 -1.31 -12.88 11.18
N LEU A 36 -2.36 -12.75 11.99
CA LEU A 36 -3.13 -11.50 12.11
C LEU A 36 -2.28 -10.34 12.62
N ILE A 37 -1.43 -10.58 13.62
CA ILE A 37 -0.50 -9.55 14.13
C ILE A 37 0.46 -9.10 13.03
N VAL A 38 1.05 -10.05 12.28
CA VAL A 38 1.95 -9.72 11.17
C VAL A 38 1.23 -8.87 10.14
N ILE A 39 0.03 -9.26 9.70
CA ILE A 39 -0.76 -8.46 8.76
C ILE A 39 -1.00 -7.06 9.30
N LEU A 40 -1.41 -6.93 10.58
CA LEU A 40 -1.75 -5.65 11.20
C LEU A 40 -0.55 -4.69 11.31
N VAL A 41 0.64 -5.22 11.55
CA VAL A 41 1.86 -4.45 11.83
C VAL A 41 2.70 -4.21 10.57
N LEU A 42 2.60 -5.08 9.56
CA LEU A 42 3.45 -5.05 8.36
C LEU A 42 3.41 -3.71 7.61
N PRO A 43 2.25 -3.04 7.36
CA PRO A 43 2.23 -1.76 6.65
C PRO A 43 3.03 -0.67 7.37
N TYR A 44 3.00 -0.65 8.71
CA TYR A 44 3.77 0.30 9.50
C TYR A 44 5.28 0.01 9.46
N LEU A 45 5.66 -1.28 9.51
CA LEU A 45 7.07 -1.67 9.39
C LEU A 45 7.63 -1.32 8.00
N LEU A 46 6.85 -1.54 6.93
CA LEU A 46 7.25 -1.17 5.58
C LEU A 46 7.37 0.34 5.41
N TYR A 47 6.42 1.11 5.95
CA TYR A 47 6.50 2.57 5.96
C TYR A 47 7.75 3.05 6.71
N TRP A 48 7.98 2.54 7.92
CA TRP A 48 9.16 2.87 8.72
C TRP A 48 10.46 2.54 7.98
N TYR A 49 10.55 1.35 7.40
CA TYR A 49 11.70 0.95 6.59
C TYR A 49 11.91 1.88 5.39
N GLY A 50 10.87 2.17 4.61
CA GLY A 50 10.95 3.07 3.45
C GLY A 50 11.45 4.46 3.83
N MET A 51 10.96 5.01 4.94
CA MET A 51 11.42 6.30 5.48
C MET A 51 12.84 6.25 6.05
N SER A 52 13.33 5.09 6.51
CA SER A 52 14.69 4.93 7.03
C SER A 52 15.77 4.87 5.94
N VAL A 53 15.41 4.40 4.74
CA VAL A 53 16.33 4.26 3.59
C VAL A 53 16.54 5.59 2.87
N TRP A 54 15.52 6.46 2.89
CA TRP A 54 15.52 7.71 2.13
C TRP A 54 16.10 8.87 2.93
N GLN A 55 17.22 9.44 2.46
CA GLN A 55 17.98 10.44 3.21
C GLN A 55 17.38 11.86 3.12
N SER A 56 16.83 12.25 1.97
CA SER A 56 16.40 13.63 1.67
C SER A 56 14.92 13.68 1.30
N ARG A 57 14.05 14.05 2.23
CA ARG A 57 12.62 14.19 1.95
C ARG A 57 12.39 15.19 0.82
N PRO A 58 11.49 14.91 -0.15
CA PRO A 58 11.21 15.85 -1.22
C PRO A 58 10.70 17.16 -0.61
N MET A 59 11.16 18.29 -1.15
CA MET A 59 10.68 19.60 -0.77
C MET A 59 9.57 20.04 -1.73
N PRO A 60 8.46 20.61 -1.22
CA PRO A 60 7.41 21.13 -2.09
C PRO A 60 7.93 22.34 -2.86
N ALA A 61 7.42 22.55 -4.07
CA ALA A 61 7.70 23.73 -4.84
C ALA A 61 7.15 24.97 -4.11
N HIS A 62 7.88 26.07 -4.20
CA HIS A 62 7.47 27.36 -3.64
C HIS A 62 6.68 28.23 -4.63
N ALA A 63 6.54 27.77 -5.87
CA ALA A 63 5.75 28.46 -6.88
C ALA A 63 4.28 28.52 -6.45
N ILE A 64 3.67 29.70 -6.57
CA ILE A 64 2.25 29.90 -6.32
C ILE A 64 1.55 29.86 -7.68
N LEU A 65 0.79 28.79 -7.93
CA LEU A 65 -0.09 28.72 -9.09
C LEU A 65 -1.30 29.62 -8.88
N THR A 66 -1.70 30.33 -9.92
CA THR A 66 -3.03 30.95 -9.96
C THR A 66 -4.10 29.87 -9.93
N GLN A 67 -5.31 30.22 -9.50
CA GLN A 67 -6.43 29.27 -9.47
C GLN A 67 -6.69 28.63 -10.84
N VAL A 68 -6.61 29.43 -11.91
CA VAL A 68 -6.81 28.95 -13.29
C VAL A 68 -5.71 27.97 -13.71
N GLU A 69 -4.46 28.24 -13.35
CA GLU A 69 -3.35 27.31 -13.60
C GLU A 69 -3.52 26.00 -12.83
N ALA A 70 -3.89 26.07 -11.55
CA ALA A 70 -4.13 24.89 -10.72
C ALA A 70 -5.27 24.02 -11.27
N GLU A 71 -6.38 24.63 -11.73
CA GLU A 71 -7.49 23.93 -12.36
C GLU A 71 -7.09 23.28 -13.70
N ASN A 72 -6.30 23.98 -14.52
CA ASN A 72 -5.78 23.45 -15.79
C ASN A 72 -4.86 22.26 -15.56
N VAL A 73 -3.91 22.36 -14.62
CA VAL A 73 -2.99 21.27 -14.28
C VAL A 73 -3.77 20.07 -13.74
N TRP A 74 -4.72 20.32 -12.83
CA TRP A 74 -5.58 19.27 -12.27
C TRP A 74 -6.37 18.53 -13.36
N SER A 75 -6.98 19.25 -14.30
CA SER A 75 -7.68 18.64 -15.43
C SER A 75 -6.73 17.89 -16.36
N ALA A 76 -5.55 18.44 -16.64
CA ALA A 76 -4.57 17.84 -17.55
C ALA A 76 -4.02 16.50 -17.04
N VAL A 77 -3.94 16.33 -15.72
CA VAL A 77 -3.49 15.08 -15.10
C VAL A 77 -4.61 14.07 -14.90
N GLY A 78 -5.83 14.35 -15.41
CA GLY A 78 -6.99 13.49 -15.26
C GLY A 78 -7.63 13.54 -13.87
N GLY A 79 -7.47 14.65 -13.15
CA GLY A 79 -8.08 14.86 -11.85
C GLY A 79 -9.61 14.77 -11.90
N VAL A 80 -10.20 14.09 -10.91
CA VAL A 80 -11.65 13.91 -10.81
C VAL A 80 -12.21 14.69 -9.62
N GLY A 81 -13.17 15.56 -9.87
CA GLY A 81 -13.79 16.41 -8.84
C GLY A 81 -12.90 17.58 -8.46
N ALA A 82 -13.11 18.15 -7.27
CA ALA A 82 -12.29 19.26 -6.77
C ALA A 82 -10.89 18.75 -6.36
N PRO A 83 -9.82 19.51 -6.64
CA PRO A 83 -8.49 19.22 -6.12
C PRO A 83 -8.54 19.10 -4.60
N ASN A 84 -8.19 17.93 -4.08
CA ASN A 84 -8.13 17.66 -2.66
C ASN A 84 -7.00 16.67 -2.42
N LEU A 85 -6.21 16.89 -1.38
CA LEU A 85 -5.20 15.94 -0.93
C LEU A 85 -5.55 15.50 0.49
N LYS A 86 -5.98 14.25 0.63
CA LYS A 86 -6.25 13.67 1.94
C LYS A 86 -4.98 13.04 2.50
N ALA A 87 -4.72 13.32 3.76
CA ALA A 87 -3.71 12.59 4.52
C ALA A 87 -4.03 11.09 4.52
N VAL A 88 -3.05 10.28 4.13
CA VAL A 88 -3.17 8.81 4.05
C VAL A 88 -2.09 8.19 4.93
N GLY A 89 -2.49 7.32 5.85
CA GLY A 89 -1.57 6.49 6.62
C GLY A 89 -1.29 5.15 5.94
N PRO A 90 -0.43 4.31 6.53
CA PRO A 90 -0.04 3.02 5.94
C PRO A 90 -1.21 2.10 5.61
N TRP A 91 -2.22 2.03 6.47
CA TRP A 91 -3.42 1.22 6.20
C TRP A 91 -4.31 1.82 5.12
N GLN A 92 -4.50 3.14 5.11
CA GLN A 92 -5.27 3.79 4.04
C GLN A 92 -4.59 3.61 2.68
N PHE A 93 -3.25 3.57 2.63
CA PHE A 93 -2.49 3.29 1.41
C PHE A 93 -2.74 1.87 0.88
N VAL A 94 -2.76 0.86 1.76
CA VAL A 94 -3.11 -0.53 1.39
C VAL A 94 -4.53 -0.59 0.81
N LEU A 95 -5.49 0.12 1.43
CA LEU A 95 -6.86 0.20 0.94
C LEU A 95 -6.96 0.93 -0.41
N TYR A 96 -6.16 1.98 -0.62
CA TYR A 96 -6.05 2.66 -1.92
C TYR A 96 -5.56 1.68 -3.00
N PHE A 97 -4.49 0.94 -2.71
CA PHE A 97 -3.93 -0.03 -3.66
C PHE A 97 -4.92 -1.14 -4.03
N GLY A 98 -5.69 -1.65 -3.06
CA GLY A 98 -6.78 -2.57 -3.33
C GLY A 98 -7.89 -1.95 -4.20
N CYS A 99 -8.21 -0.67 -3.98
CA CYS A 99 -9.18 0.08 -4.79
C CYS A 99 -8.70 0.25 -6.23
N SER A 100 -7.44 0.60 -6.44
CA SER A 100 -6.87 0.82 -7.78
C SER A 100 -6.83 -0.46 -8.60
N ILE A 101 -6.56 -1.62 -7.98
CA ILE A 101 -6.61 -2.91 -8.66
C ILE A 101 -8.05 -3.20 -9.13
N ALA A 102 -9.05 -3.02 -8.27
CA ALA A 102 -10.45 -3.23 -8.63
C ALA A 102 -10.91 -2.27 -9.76
N GLN A 103 -10.31 -1.09 -9.84
CA GLN A 103 -10.62 -0.12 -10.88
C GLN A 103 -10.09 -0.54 -12.27
N LEU A 104 -8.99 -1.28 -12.36
CA LEU A 104 -8.49 -1.85 -13.62
C LEU A 104 -9.51 -2.79 -14.28
N GLU A 105 -10.42 -3.35 -13.49
CA GLU A 105 -11.53 -4.19 -13.97
C GLU A 105 -12.73 -3.34 -14.49
N GLY A 106 -12.59 -2.01 -14.53
CA GLY A 106 -13.58 -1.08 -15.09
C GLY A 106 -14.77 -0.78 -14.17
N THR A 107 -14.72 -1.21 -12.91
CA THR A 107 -15.93 -1.27 -12.06
C THR A 107 -16.20 -0.04 -11.20
N ASN A 108 -15.26 0.91 -10.98
CA ASN A 108 -15.50 1.95 -9.97
C ASN A 108 -14.68 3.26 -10.04
N ARG A 109 -15.27 4.35 -10.58
CA ARG A 109 -14.73 5.73 -10.45
C ARG A 109 -14.77 6.31 -9.02
N LYS A 110 -15.42 5.65 -8.05
CA LYS A 110 -15.49 6.14 -6.66
C LYS A 110 -14.11 6.09 -5.97
N CYS A 111 -13.19 5.25 -6.43
CA CYS A 111 -11.84 5.16 -5.87
C CYS A 111 -11.04 6.44 -6.12
N GLU A 112 -11.01 6.92 -7.37
CA GLU A 112 -10.36 8.18 -7.75
C GLU A 112 -10.92 9.37 -6.98
N GLN A 113 -12.24 9.45 -6.84
CA GLN A 113 -12.88 10.53 -6.07
C GLN A 113 -12.53 10.46 -4.58
N LYS A 114 -12.46 9.26 -4.00
CA LYS A 114 -12.14 9.09 -2.58
C LYS A 114 -10.72 9.54 -2.26
N TYR A 115 -9.78 9.24 -3.16
CA TYR A 115 -8.35 9.53 -3.07
C TYR A 115 -7.91 10.51 -4.17
N ALA A 116 -8.67 11.59 -4.34
CA ALA A 116 -8.22 12.71 -5.17
C ALA A 116 -6.82 13.16 -4.71
N GLY A 117 -5.98 13.57 -5.66
CA GLY A 117 -4.62 14.04 -5.37
C GLY A 117 -3.57 12.92 -5.29
N PHE A 118 -3.96 11.64 -5.27
CA PHE A 118 -2.98 10.54 -5.24
C PHE A 118 -2.17 10.42 -6.53
N LEU A 119 -2.85 10.49 -7.67
CA LEU A 119 -2.20 10.39 -8.98
C LEU A 119 -1.07 11.43 -9.17
N PRO A 120 -1.29 12.74 -8.95
CA PRO A 120 -0.22 13.72 -9.11
C PRO A 120 0.94 13.48 -8.12
N VAL A 121 0.68 13.03 -6.89
CA VAL A 121 1.75 12.63 -5.95
C VAL A 121 2.56 11.45 -6.50
N ILE A 122 1.91 10.42 -7.04
CA ILE A 122 2.60 9.27 -7.63
C ILE A 122 3.51 9.73 -8.79
N LEU A 123 3.01 10.59 -9.67
CA LEU A 123 3.80 11.11 -10.80
C LEU A 123 5.03 11.90 -10.35
N ILE A 124 4.92 12.68 -9.27
CA ILE A 124 6.07 13.39 -8.67
C ILE A 124 7.07 12.38 -8.11
N ILE A 125 6.61 11.38 -7.36
CA ILE A 125 7.49 10.37 -6.76
C ILE A 125 8.17 9.50 -7.84
N GLU A 126 7.49 9.16 -8.94
CA GLU A 126 8.08 8.48 -10.09
C GLU A 126 9.24 9.28 -10.69
N HIS A 127 9.11 10.60 -10.77
CA HIS A 127 10.20 11.48 -11.22
C HIS A 127 11.41 11.40 -10.27
N TYR A 128 11.19 11.52 -8.95
CA TYR A 128 12.27 11.36 -7.95
C TYR A 128 12.90 9.96 -7.99
N GLN A 129 12.11 8.92 -8.26
CA GLN A 129 12.63 7.56 -8.40
C GLN A 129 13.62 7.43 -9.55
N GLN A 130 13.34 8.11 -10.66
CA GLN A 130 14.20 8.10 -11.85
C GLN A 130 15.50 8.85 -11.62
N GLN A 131 15.55 9.83 -10.71
CA GLN A 131 16.77 10.61 -10.44
C GLN A 131 17.63 10.02 -9.31
N GLU A 132 17.01 9.64 -8.19
CA GLU A 132 17.74 9.40 -6.94
C GLU A 132 17.71 7.93 -6.50
N LEU A 133 16.71 7.15 -6.94
CA LEU A 133 16.52 5.77 -6.50
C LEU A 133 17.10 4.71 -7.43
N ILE A 134 17.76 5.10 -8.52
CA ILE A 134 18.21 4.18 -9.60
C ILE A 134 18.93 2.93 -9.05
N LYS A 135 19.75 3.09 -8.01
CA LYS A 135 20.62 2.04 -7.46
C LYS A 135 19.91 0.99 -6.59
N LEU A 136 18.67 1.22 -6.17
CA LEU A 136 17.95 0.27 -5.32
C LEU A 136 17.32 -0.88 -6.16
N PRO A 137 17.26 -2.11 -5.61
CA PRO A 137 16.44 -3.18 -6.17
C PRO A 137 14.97 -2.77 -6.32
N ALA A 138 14.28 -3.33 -7.32
CA ALA A 138 12.90 -2.97 -7.63
C ALA A 138 11.94 -3.06 -6.42
N TRP A 139 12.08 -4.10 -5.60
CA TRP A 139 11.25 -4.26 -4.40
C TRP A 139 11.50 -3.16 -3.35
N GLN A 140 12.76 -2.70 -3.19
CA GLN A 140 13.08 -1.59 -2.29
C GLN A 140 12.55 -0.27 -2.84
N LYS A 141 12.68 -0.04 -4.16
CA LYS A 141 12.10 1.14 -4.83
C LYS A 141 10.61 1.25 -4.57
N ALA A 142 9.87 0.14 -4.66
CA ALA A 142 8.44 0.09 -4.39
C ALA A 142 8.10 0.46 -2.94
N ILE A 143 8.84 -0.07 -1.96
CA ILE A 143 8.62 0.25 -0.53
C ILE A 143 8.93 1.73 -0.26
N VAL A 144 10.07 2.23 -0.76
CA VAL A 144 10.48 3.64 -0.55
C VAL A 144 9.48 4.60 -1.19
N SER A 145 9.08 4.37 -2.45
CA SER A 145 8.09 5.24 -3.10
C SER A 145 6.72 5.19 -2.44
N SER A 146 6.27 4.02 -1.98
CA SER A 146 5.04 3.92 -1.19
C SER A 146 5.13 4.75 0.10
N ALA A 147 6.27 4.71 0.79
CA ALA A 147 6.50 5.51 1.99
C ALA A 147 6.55 7.01 1.67
N LEU A 148 7.15 7.41 0.54
CA LEU A 148 7.17 8.79 0.10
C LEU A 148 5.78 9.32 -0.28
N VAL A 149 4.95 8.52 -0.93
CA VAL A 149 3.56 8.91 -1.22
C VAL A 149 2.81 9.18 0.08
N ILE A 150 2.91 8.28 1.06
CA ILE A 150 2.35 8.47 2.40
C ILE A 150 2.90 9.76 3.01
N TRP A 151 4.22 9.96 3.01
CA TRP A 151 4.83 11.14 3.59
C TRP A 151 4.34 12.44 2.94
N VAL A 152 4.35 12.53 1.60
CA VAL A 152 3.89 13.71 0.85
C VAL A 152 2.43 14.02 1.18
N THR A 153 1.54 13.03 1.14
CA THR A 153 0.11 13.25 1.45
C THR A 153 -0.16 13.75 2.87
N ASN A 154 0.75 13.51 3.82
CA ASN A 154 0.65 13.99 5.19
C ASN A 154 1.32 15.35 5.43
N ASN A 155 2.23 15.78 4.56
CA ASN A 155 3.07 16.95 4.81
C ASN A 155 2.88 18.07 3.79
N TRP A 156 2.26 17.81 2.65
CA TRP A 156 2.05 18.79 1.59
C TRP A 156 0.57 19.18 1.47
N THR A 157 0.32 20.38 0.96
CA THR A 157 -1.01 20.81 0.52
C THR A 157 -1.25 20.41 -0.95
N ILE A 158 -2.49 20.44 -1.40
CA ILE A 158 -2.80 20.19 -2.81
C ILE A 158 -2.13 21.21 -3.73
N ASP A 159 -2.08 22.48 -3.34
CA ASP A 159 -1.43 23.54 -4.13
C ASP A 159 0.07 23.26 -4.30
N GLN A 160 0.73 22.81 -3.22
CA GLN A 160 2.14 22.40 -3.25
C GLN A 160 2.37 21.20 -4.17
N VAL A 161 1.47 20.20 -4.13
CA VAL A 161 1.54 19.04 -5.04
C VAL A 161 1.39 19.48 -6.49
N LEU A 162 0.44 20.35 -6.82
CA LEU A 162 0.24 20.82 -8.19
C LEU A 162 1.41 21.68 -8.67
N ALA A 163 1.92 22.58 -7.83
CA ALA A 163 3.10 23.38 -8.13
C ALA A 163 4.34 22.50 -8.37
N SER A 164 4.59 21.53 -7.50
CA SER A 164 5.68 20.55 -7.67
C SER A 164 5.51 19.72 -8.93
N LEU A 165 4.28 19.33 -9.28
CA LEU A 165 4.02 18.57 -10.50
C LEU A 165 4.36 19.36 -11.76
N VAL A 166 4.03 20.64 -11.79
CA VAL A 166 4.41 21.54 -12.90
C VAL A 166 5.93 21.65 -13.00
N GLU A 167 6.63 21.74 -11.87
CA GLU A 167 8.10 21.79 -11.84
C GLU A 167 8.73 20.53 -12.45
N VAL A 168 8.23 19.34 -12.10
CA VAL A 168 8.76 18.08 -12.66
C VAL A 168 8.22 17.73 -14.05
N LYS A 169 7.06 18.26 -14.44
CA LYS A 169 6.35 17.99 -15.70
C LYS A 169 5.73 19.28 -16.26
N PRO A 170 6.56 20.16 -16.85
CA PRO A 170 6.11 21.46 -17.35
C PRO A 170 5.12 21.36 -18.51
N GLU A 171 5.01 20.20 -19.18
CA GLU A 171 4.02 19.95 -20.23
C GLU A 171 2.55 20.07 -19.78
N TYR A 172 2.28 20.07 -18.47
CA TYR A 172 0.92 20.26 -17.96
C TYR A 172 0.49 21.74 -17.87
N LEU A 173 1.39 22.69 -18.13
CA LEU A 173 1.01 24.09 -18.29
C LEU A 173 0.44 24.32 -19.71
N PRO A 174 -0.71 25.00 -19.84
CA PRO A 174 -1.18 25.46 -21.14
C PRO A 174 -0.15 26.43 -21.76
N LYS A 175 0.15 26.24 -23.04
CA LYS A 175 1.02 27.13 -23.82
C LYS A 175 0.33 28.43 -24.21
#